data_AF-A0A2X0MQX0-F1
#
_entry.id   AF-A0A2X0MQX0-F1
#
_cell.length_a   1.000
_cell.length_b   1.000
_cell.length_c   1.000
_cell.angle_alpha   90.00
_cell.angle_beta   90.00
_cell.angle_gamma   90.00
#
_symmetry.space_group_name_H-M   'P 1'
#
loop_
_entity.id
_entity.type
_entity.pdbx_description
1 polymer ?
#
loop_
_entity_poly.entity_id
_entity_poly.type
_entity_poly.pdbx_seq_one_letter_code
_entity_poly.pdbx_strand_id
1 'polypeptide(L)'
;MTLEHAASRALMAAQESTRLIDTQTQLHAPGNTDPASARRRRARTNYLALVRGRHSVARMYQLQFIVLLSVATLCFGLVRFASHRIEGDGEPPIEIQQRKVIFECNSDGKAKMCIQCNRWRPVKARHCNDCGVCIPGFDHHCPFMDACVARESIEPFFCFLVAAVLLIGISIIPLVPIIYEALMRVHETTWNSVELRERWWDRKLSWIGGPVTRYAYGLFIAYRVYSSSGHPPLLRVRGHRDPTYDPCPLLSSPHFGPLLVVVTAVFVMLVGVAMITTIILNARQGLSAVQVERIRRHRARSSSKSNTYDPRIYIYLPPAPRNQTSSLSVLMEGEQDRPEEGVIVAVDPEEPLFDLGASKNLEALLGRKWWEWGMPWRRSRIVEGDEVFNPKVITQLREKARKQP
;
A
#
# COMPACT_ATOMS: atom_id res chain seq x y z
N MET A 1 -8.59 4.78 -34.88
CA MET A 1 -7.80 3.61 -35.35
C MET A 1 -7.18 2.96 -34.12
N THR A 2 -7.76 1.86 -33.62
CA THR A 2 -7.50 1.35 -32.26
C THR A 2 -6.14 0.66 -32.13
N LEU A 3 -5.51 0.74 -30.95
CA LEU A 3 -4.21 0.13 -30.61
C LEU A 3 -4.11 -1.37 -30.97
N GLU A 4 -5.23 -2.09 -30.94
CA GLU A 4 -5.31 -3.50 -31.36
C GLU A 4 -5.04 -3.70 -32.86
N HIS A 5 -5.49 -2.78 -33.72
CA HIS A 5 -5.20 -2.83 -35.16
C HIS A 5 -3.74 -2.53 -35.49
N ALA A 6 -3.03 -1.80 -34.62
CA ALA A 6 -1.59 -1.57 -34.76
C ALA A 6 -0.78 -2.79 -34.30
N ALA A 7 -1.18 -3.41 -33.18
CA ALA A 7 -0.54 -4.61 -32.65
C ALA A 7 -0.72 -5.83 -33.56
N SER A 8 -1.91 -6.01 -34.14
CA SER A 8 -2.21 -7.13 -35.05
C SER A 8 -1.43 -7.03 -36.37
N ARG A 9 -1.30 -5.82 -36.94
CA ARG A 9 -0.49 -5.59 -38.15
C ARG A 9 1.01 -5.79 -37.90
N ALA A 10 1.50 -5.39 -36.74
CA ALA A 10 2.89 -5.64 -36.34
C ALA A 10 3.18 -7.15 -36.17
N LEU A 11 2.20 -7.92 -35.68
CA LEU A 11 2.33 -9.37 -35.52
C LEU A 11 2.34 -10.11 -36.87
N MET A 12 1.46 -9.73 -37.81
CA MET A 12 1.41 -10.32 -39.16
C MET A 12 2.68 -10.01 -39.96
N ALA A 13 3.17 -8.76 -39.89
CA ALA A 13 4.44 -8.37 -40.53
C ALA A 13 5.65 -9.12 -39.95
N ALA A 14 5.64 -9.42 -38.65
CA ALA A 14 6.67 -10.24 -38.01
C ALA A 14 6.63 -11.71 -38.48
N GLN A 15 5.44 -12.30 -38.68
CA GLN A 15 5.31 -13.68 -39.16
C GLN A 15 5.79 -13.83 -40.61
N GLU A 16 5.48 -12.88 -41.49
CA GLU A 16 5.90 -12.90 -42.89
C GLU A 16 7.41 -12.70 -43.07
N SER A 17 8.03 -11.89 -42.21
CA SER A 17 9.49 -11.75 -42.17
C SER A 17 10.21 -13.03 -41.73
N THR A 18 9.53 -13.92 -40.98
CA THR A 18 10.11 -15.16 -40.47
C THR A 18 10.24 -16.23 -41.58
N ARG A 19 9.26 -16.30 -42.50
CA ARG A 19 9.30 -17.23 -43.65
C ARG A 19 10.45 -16.95 -44.63
N LEU A 20 10.88 -15.69 -44.75
CA LEU A 20 11.91 -15.27 -45.70
C LEU A 20 13.34 -15.38 -45.15
N ILE A 21 13.51 -15.47 -43.82
CA ILE A 21 14.82 -15.58 -43.16
C ILE A 21 15.31 -17.04 -43.14
N ASP A 22 14.41 -18.01 -42.98
CA ASP A 22 14.76 -19.45 -43.05
C ASP A 22 15.29 -19.84 -44.44
N THR A 23 14.87 -19.15 -45.50
CA THR A 23 15.35 -19.39 -46.87
C THR A 23 16.73 -18.79 -47.13
N GLN A 24 17.15 -17.76 -46.39
CA GLN A 24 18.42 -17.04 -46.62
C GLN A 24 19.58 -17.51 -45.74
N THR A 25 19.30 -18.15 -44.59
CA THR A 25 20.33 -18.58 -43.63
C THR A 25 21.18 -19.76 -44.12
N GLN A 26 20.79 -20.42 -45.23
CA GLN A 26 21.60 -21.48 -45.84
C GLN A 26 22.69 -21.00 -46.82
N LEU A 27 22.76 -19.70 -47.18
CA LEU A 27 23.55 -19.29 -48.36
C LEU A 27 24.81 -18.43 -48.13
N HIS A 28 25.06 -17.83 -46.96
CA HIS A 28 26.25 -16.99 -46.80
C HIS A 28 26.89 -17.02 -45.40
N ALA A 29 28.11 -17.57 -45.33
CA ALA A 29 29.06 -17.33 -44.26
C ALA A 29 30.38 -16.81 -44.85
N PRO A 30 30.90 -15.66 -44.37
CA PRO A 30 32.33 -15.38 -44.52
C PRO A 30 33.03 -15.01 -43.20
N GLY A 31 34.22 -15.59 -43.02
CA GLY A 31 35.48 -14.86 -42.80
C GLY A 31 35.76 -14.16 -41.46
N ASN A 32 36.49 -14.87 -40.59
CA ASN A 32 37.55 -14.40 -39.68
C ASN A 32 37.30 -13.12 -38.82
N THR A 33 36.79 -13.30 -37.60
CA THR A 33 36.83 -12.28 -36.53
C THR A 33 37.41 -12.87 -35.26
N ASP A 34 38.28 -12.12 -34.56
CA ASP A 34 38.91 -12.47 -33.28
C ASP A 34 37.91 -13.17 -32.32
N PRO A 35 38.22 -14.39 -31.83
CA PRO A 35 37.30 -15.19 -31.02
C PRO A 35 36.83 -14.49 -29.75
N ALA A 36 37.64 -13.59 -29.14
CA ALA A 36 37.21 -12.84 -27.96
C ALA A 36 36.18 -11.74 -28.30
N SER A 37 36.36 -11.06 -29.43
CA SER A 37 35.40 -10.09 -29.97
C SER A 37 34.10 -10.77 -30.42
N ALA A 38 34.21 -11.98 -31.01
CA ALA A 38 33.08 -12.79 -31.42
C ALA A 38 32.30 -13.35 -30.21
N ARG A 39 32.98 -13.71 -29.12
CA ARG A 39 32.36 -14.19 -27.87
C ARG A 39 31.65 -13.06 -27.11
N ARG A 40 32.23 -11.85 -27.05
CA ARG A 40 31.56 -10.66 -26.50
C ARG A 40 30.39 -10.21 -27.36
N ARG A 41 30.51 -10.26 -28.69
CA ARG A 41 29.38 -10.01 -29.61
C ARG A 41 28.28 -11.06 -29.44
N ARG A 42 28.61 -12.36 -29.35
CA ARG A 42 27.64 -13.45 -29.07
C ARG A 42 26.91 -13.25 -27.74
N ALA A 43 27.64 -12.93 -26.67
CA ALA A 43 27.06 -12.70 -25.35
C ALA A 43 26.08 -11.51 -25.33
N ARG A 44 26.40 -10.43 -26.06
CA ARG A 44 25.56 -9.22 -26.15
C ARG A 44 24.38 -9.37 -27.12
N THR A 45 24.51 -10.19 -28.17
CA THR A 45 23.41 -10.51 -29.11
C THR A 45 22.35 -11.47 -28.56
N ASN A 46 22.60 -12.10 -27.39
CA ASN A 46 21.74 -13.16 -26.88
C ASN A 46 20.56 -12.68 -26.04
N TYR A 47 20.53 -11.44 -25.54
CA TYR A 47 19.42 -11.00 -24.69
C TYR A 47 18.07 -11.01 -25.44
N LEU A 48 18.02 -10.43 -26.63
CA LEU A 48 16.80 -10.41 -27.45
C LEU A 48 16.51 -11.74 -28.15
N ALA A 49 17.53 -12.56 -28.42
CA ALA A 49 17.34 -13.94 -28.92
C ALA A 49 16.77 -14.87 -27.82
N LEU A 50 17.17 -14.70 -26.56
CA LEU A 50 16.57 -15.37 -25.40
C LEU A 50 15.09 -15.00 -25.22
N VAL A 51 14.74 -13.74 -25.46
CA VAL A 51 13.36 -13.23 -25.30
C VAL A 51 12.47 -13.63 -26.49
N ARG A 52 13.01 -13.66 -27.71
CA ARG A 52 12.26 -14.07 -28.92
C ARG A 52 11.80 -15.53 -28.90
N GLY A 53 12.58 -16.42 -28.29
CA GLY A 53 12.23 -17.85 -28.19
C GLY A 53 11.20 -18.18 -27.10
N ARG A 54 10.71 -17.18 -26.34
CA ARG A 54 9.87 -17.39 -25.16
C ARG A 54 8.60 -16.53 -25.21
N HIS A 55 7.84 -16.64 -26.29
CA HIS A 55 6.50 -16.05 -26.40
C HIS A 55 5.61 -16.40 -25.19
N SER A 56 5.79 -17.58 -24.62
CA SER A 56 5.14 -18.00 -23.37
C SER A 56 5.47 -17.09 -22.19
N VAL A 57 6.73 -16.71 -22.00
CA VAL A 57 7.16 -15.83 -20.90
C VAL A 57 6.60 -14.42 -21.06
N ALA A 58 6.61 -13.87 -22.29
CA ALA A 58 6.01 -12.56 -22.56
C ALA A 58 4.50 -12.57 -22.30
N ARG A 59 3.79 -13.63 -22.71
CA ARG A 59 2.36 -13.81 -22.42
C ARG A 59 2.08 -13.99 -20.93
N MET A 60 2.92 -14.74 -20.22
CA MET A 60 2.80 -14.90 -18.76
C MET A 60 2.97 -13.56 -18.04
N TYR A 61 3.97 -12.77 -18.43
CA TYR A 61 4.18 -11.43 -17.87
C TYR A 61 2.99 -10.51 -18.15
N GLN A 62 2.49 -10.50 -19.39
CA GLN A 62 1.31 -9.71 -19.77
C GLN A 62 0.06 -10.14 -18.98
N LEU A 63 -0.15 -11.45 -18.82
CA LEU A 63 -1.25 -11.98 -18.03
C LEU A 63 -1.13 -11.57 -16.56
N GLN A 64 0.07 -11.70 -15.96
CA GLN A 64 0.33 -11.27 -14.58
C GLN A 64 0.04 -9.79 -14.38
N PHE A 65 0.49 -8.94 -15.32
CA PHE A 65 0.22 -7.50 -15.30
C PHE A 65 -1.28 -7.21 -15.36
N ILE A 66 -2.01 -7.83 -16.29
CA ILE A 66 -3.46 -7.65 -16.44
C ILE A 66 -4.20 -8.10 -15.17
N VAL A 67 -3.82 -9.25 -14.60
CA VAL A 67 -4.43 -9.77 -13.37
C VAL A 67 -4.19 -8.82 -12.20
N LEU A 68 -2.96 -8.39 -11.97
CA LEU A 68 -2.64 -7.46 -10.88
C LEU A 68 -3.31 -6.09 -11.06
N LEU A 69 -3.34 -5.56 -12.29
CA LEU A 69 -4.04 -4.32 -12.59
C LEU A 69 -5.55 -4.45 -12.33
N SER A 70 -6.15 -5.58 -12.72
CA SER A 70 -7.57 -5.85 -12.48
C SER A 70 -7.87 -5.97 -10.98
N VAL A 71 -7.04 -6.68 -10.22
CA VAL A 71 -7.17 -6.80 -8.76
C VAL A 71 -7.01 -5.45 -8.09
N ALA A 72 -6.00 -4.66 -8.45
CA ALA A 72 -5.78 -3.32 -7.90
C ALA A 72 -6.98 -2.41 -8.21
N THR A 73 -7.52 -2.46 -9.43
CA THR A 73 -8.68 -1.66 -9.84
C THR A 73 -9.95 -2.08 -9.09
N LEU A 74 -10.18 -3.38 -8.92
CA LEU A 74 -11.30 -3.91 -8.14
C LEU A 74 -11.19 -3.46 -6.69
N CYS A 75 -10.03 -3.63 -6.06
CA CYS A 75 -9.81 -3.21 -4.67
C CYS A 75 -9.98 -1.69 -4.51
N PHE A 76 -9.48 -0.90 -5.48
CA PHE A 76 -9.69 0.54 -5.50
C PHE A 76 -11.18 0.89 -5.51
N GLY A 77 -11.95 0.26 -6.41
CA GLY A 77 -13.41 0.44 -6.49
C GLY A 77 -14.13 0.02 -5.20
N LEU A 78 -13.75 -1.11 -4.61
CA LEU A 78 -14.33 -1.59 -3.36
C LEU A 78 -14.10 -0.61 -2.20
N VAL A 79 -12.92 0.00 -2.09
CA VAL A 79 -12.68 1.05 -1.08
C VAL A 79 -13.44 2.32 -1.42
N ARG A 80 -13.39 2.78 -2.68
CA ARG A 80 -13.98 4.07 -3.12
C ARG A 80 -15.49 4.09 -2.97
N PHE A 81 -16.15 2.98 -3.25
CA PHE A 81 -17.61 2.87 -3.30
C PHE A 81 -18.19 2.13 -2.09
N ALA A 82 -17.37 1.70 -1.13
CA ALA A 82 -17.90 1.21 0.13
C ALA A 82 -18.64 2.36 0.86
N SER A 83 -19.94 2.18 1.05
CA SER A 83 -20.78 3.12 1.79
C SER A 83 -20.61 2.86 3.28
N HIS A 84 -20.00 3.80 3.99
CA HIS A 84 -19.80 3.69 5.44
C HIS A 84 -20.71 4.67 6.18
N ARG A 85 -22.03 4.41 6.16
CA ARG A 85 -23.00 5.24 6.88
C ARG A 85 -23.56 4.47 8.07
N ILE A 86 -23.73 5.19 9.18
CA ILE A 86 -24.55 4.71 10.29
C ILE A 86 -25.99 4.76 9.80
N GLU A 87 -26.65 3.61 9.71
CA GLU A 87 -28.08 3.51 9.40
C GLU A 87 -28.92 3.76 10.67
N GLY A 88 -30.19 4.10 10.50
CA GLY A 88 -31.13 4.35 11.61
C GLY A 88 -31.52 5.82 11.81
N ASP A 89 -32.42 6.03 12.76
CA ASP A 89 -32.99 7.32 13.17
C ASP A 89 -31.99 8.27 13.85
N GLY A 90 -30.82 7.75 14.22
CA GLY A 90 -29.77 8.50 14.91
C GLY A 90 -29.76 8.32 16.42
N GLU A 91 -30.66 7.52 16.97
CA GLU A 91 -30.64 7.09 18.35
C GLU A 91 -29.74 5.86 18.54
N PRO A 92 -29.21 5.63 19.76
CA PRO A 92 -28.51 4.40 20.06
C PRO A 92 -29.45 3.18 20.01
N PRO A 93 -28.97 1.99 19.64
CA PRO A 93 -29.72 0.74 19.73
C PRO A 93 -30.37 0.52 21.10
N ILE A 94 -31.48 -0.22 21.13
CA ILE A 94 -32.27 -0.48 22.35
C ILE A 94 -31.40 -1.11 23.44
N GLU A 95 -30.43 -1.95 23.08
CA GLU A 95 -29.52 -2.59 24.02
C GLU A 95 -28.62 -1.57 24.75
N ILE A 96 -28.24 -0.49 24.06
CA ILE A 96 -27.46 0.61 24.62
C ILE A 96 -28.35 1.54 25.44
N GLN A 97 -29.55 1.84 24.96
CA GLN A 97 -30.55 2.61 25.72
C GLN A 97 -30.88 1.91 27.06
N GLN A 98 -31.04 0.59 27.02
CA GLN A 98 -31.30 -0.27 28.17
C GLN A 98 -30.03 -0.64 28.94
N ARG A 99 -28.85 -0.14 28.54
CA ARG A 99 -27.57 -0.34 29.21
C ARG A 99 -27.22 -1.83 29.45
N LYS A 100 -27.52 -2.69 28.48
CA LYS A 100 -27.29 -4.15 28.54
C LYS A 100 -25.94 -4.59 27.99
N VAL A 101 -25.30 -3.75 27.18
CA VAL A 101 -24.03 -4.03 26.48
C VAL A 101 -22.95 -3.01 26.85
N ILE A 102 -21.70 -3.31 26.51
CA ILE A 102 -20.58 -2.38 26.66
C ILE A 102 -20.62 -1.35 25.53
N PHE A 103 -20.56 -0.06 25.87
CA PHE A 103 -20.53 1.02 24.88
C PHE A 103 -19.65 2.20 25.31
N GLU A 104 -19.16 2.96 24.32
CA GLU A 104 -18.43 4.21 24.56
C GLU A 104 -19.40 5.32 24.97
N CYS A 105 -19.12 5.96 26.10
CA CYS A 105 -19.95 6.98 26.71
C CYS A 105 -19.15 8.26 27.02
N ASN A 106 -19.85 9.29 27.48
CA ASN A 106 -19.24 10.45 28.12
C ASN A 106 -18.99 10.16 29.61
N SER A 107 -18.34 11.07 30.33
CA SER A 107 -18.08 10.93 31.76
C SER A 107 -19.35 10.87 32.62
N ASP A 108 -20.49 11.34 32.11
CA ASP A 108 -21.82 11.24 32.73
C ASP A 108 -22.55 9.92 32.39
N GLY A 109 -21.89 9.02 31.64
CA GLY A 109 -22.43 7.72 31.25
C GLY A 109 -23.46 7.77 30.13
N LYS A 110 -23.71 8.93 29.50
CA LYS A 110 -24.56 9.00 28.30
C LYS A 110 -23.80 8.49 27.08
N ALA A 111 -24.51 7.80 26.18
CA ALA A 111 -23.92 7.31 24.93
C ALA A 111 -23.32 8.48 24.13
N LYS A 112 -22.15 8.27 23.51
CA LYS A 112 -21.51 9.34 22.75
C LYS A 112 -22.33 9.73 21.52
N MET A 113 -22.52 11.04 21.38
CA MET A 113 -23.15 11.66 20.22
C MET A 113 -22.10 12.38 19.38
N CYS A 114 -22.27 12.36 18.06
CA CYS A 114 -21.55 13.25 17.17
C CYS A 114 -22.31 14.59 17.08
N ILE A 115 -21.63 15.69 17.42
CA ILE A 115 -22.19 17.04 17.37
C ILE A 115 -22.52 17.43 15.92
N GLN A 116 -21.60 17.18 14.98
CA GLN A 116 -21.75 17.55 13.56
C GLN A 116 -22.88 16.77 12.86
N CYS A 117 -23.03 15.48 13.17
CA CYS A 117 -24.07 14.64 12.58
C CYS A 117 -25.38 14.63 13.39
N ASN A 118 -25.40 15.24 14.58
CA ASN A 118 -26.48 15.17 15.57
C ASN A 118 -27.05 13.74 15.75
N ARG A 119 -26.17 12.76 15.95
CA ARG A 119 -26.58 11.35 16.08
C ARG A 119 -25.63 10.51 16.91
N TRP A 120 -26.11 9.36 17.37
CA TRP A 120 -25.32 8.41 18.13
C TRP A 120 -24.09 7.93 17.35
N ARG A 121 -22.97 7.83 18.08
CA ARG A 121 -21.69 7.41 17.55
C ARG A 121 -21.30 6.04 18.14
N PRO A 122 -21.33 4.97 17.33
CA PRO A 122 -20.87 3.66 17.73
C PRO A 122 -19.42 3.65 18.23
N VAL A 123 -19.08 2.61 18.97
CA VAL A 123 -17.69 2.33 19.38
C VAL A 123 -16.78 2.29 18.14
N LYS A 124 -15.59 2.92 18.24
CA LYS A 124 -14.61 3.08 17.14
C LYS A 124 -15.11 3.90 15.93
N ALA A 125 -16.33 4.43 15.93
CA ALA A 125 -16.77 5.35 14.89
C ALA A 125 -16.22 6.77 15.11
N ARG A 126 -15.92 7.49 14.03
CA ARG A 126 -15.49 8.90 14.08
C ARG A 126 -16.11 9.70 12.94
N HIS A 127 -16.34 10.99 13.18
CA HIS A 127 -16.71 11.93 12.13
C HIS A 127 -15.48 12.20 11.27
N CYS A 128 -15.62 12.01 9.96
CA CYS A 128 -14.64 12.45 8.98
C CYS A 128 -15.06 13.82 8.46
N ASN A 129 -14.23 14.84 8.65
CA ASN A 129 -14.54 16.19 8.18
C ASN A 129 -14.57 16.27 6.65
N ASP A 130 -13.71 15.52 5.96
CA ASP A 130 -13.65 15.52 4.49
C ASP A 130 -14.91 14.88 3.87
N CYS A 131 -15.45 13.82 4.49
CA CYS A 131 -16.68 13.17 4.03
C CYS A 131 -17.97 13.76 4.64
N GLY A 132 -17.86 14.57 5.70
CA GLY A 132 -19.00 15.18 6.40
C GLY A 132 -19.91 14.19 7.16
N VAL A 133 -19.46 12.96 7.41
CA VAL A 133 -20.27 11.90 8.04
C VAL A 133 -19.47 11.08 9.04
N CYS A 134 -20.18 10.44 9.98
CA CYS A 134 -19.60 9.46 10.89
C CYS A 134 -19.39 8.11 10.21
N ILE A 135 -18.16 7.61 10.30
CA ILE A 135 -17.70 6.38 9.67
C ILE A 135 -17.49 5.31 10.78
N PRO A 136 -18.21 4.17 10.74
CA PRO A 136 -18.00 3.06 11.67
C PRO A 136 -16.61 2.43 11.51
N GLY A 137 -15.92 2.18 12.62
CA GLY A 137 -14.56 1.61 12.58
C GLY A 137 -13.57 2.45 11.76
N PHE A 138 -13.68 3.78 11.85
CA PHE A 138 -12.84 4.72 11.12
C PHE A 138 -11.36 4.50 11.42
N ASP A 139 -10.54 4.41 10.37
CA ASP A 139 -9.09 4.42 10.47
C ASP A 139 -8.53 5.78 10.04
N HIS A 140 -8.70 6.13 8.76
CA HIS A 140 -8.30 7.42 8.20
C HIS A 140 -9.09 7.79 6.94
N HIS A 141 -9.08 9.06 6.57
CA HIS A 141 -9.50 9.49 5.23
C HIS A 141 -8.27 9.43 4.31
N CYS A 142 -8.37 8.73 3.18
CA CYS A 142 -7.28 8.62 2.23
C CYS A 142 -7.54 9.53 1.02
N PRO A 143 -6.77 10.63 0.85
CA PRO A 143 -6.98 11.56 -0.26
C PRO A 143 -6.79 10.91 -1.64
N PHE A 144 -5.92 9.89 -1.73
CA PHE A 144 -5.66 9.18 -2.99
C PHE A 144 -6.83 8.31 -3.44
N MET A 145 -7.64 7.86 -2.48
CA MET A 145 -8.82 7.05 -2.73
C MET A 145 -10.09 7.88 -2.72
N ASP A 146 -10.03 9.15 -2.32
CA ASP A 146 -11.20 10.01 -2.11
C ASP A 146 -12.30 9.30 -1.29
N ALA A 147 -11.86 8.59 -0.24
CA ALA A 147 -12.71 7.74 0.58
C ALA A 147 -12.10 7.50 1.96
N CYS A 148 -12.97 7.21 2.93
CA CYS A 148 -12.54 6.74 4.23
C CYS A 148 -12.15 5.27 4.19
N VAL A 149 -10.93 4.99 4.66
CA VAL A 149 -10.54 3.64 5.04
C VAL A 149 -11.11 3.37 6.43
N ALA A 150 -11.94 2.35 6.49
CA ALA A 150 -12.72 2.00 7.66
C ALA A 150 -12.73 0.48 7.82
N ARG A 151 -13.40 0.00 8.87
CA ARG A 151 -13.58 -1.43 9.13
C ARG A 151 -13.84 -2.25 7.86
N GLU A 152 -14.88 -1.92 7.11
CA GLU A 152 -15.30 -2.74 5.98
C GLU A 152 -14.41 -2.59 4.73
N SER A 153 -13.65 -1.50 4.63
CA SER A 153 -12.77 -1.20 3.49
C SER A 153 -11.29 -1.42 3.78
N ILE A 154 -10.90 -1.78 5.01
CA ILE A 154 -9.50 -2.01 5.40
C ILE A 154 -8.90 -3.22 4.67
N GLU A 155 -9.68 -4.29 4.47
CA GLU A 155 -9.25 -5.49 3.75
C GLU A 155 -9.03 -5.18 2.25
N PRO A 156 -10.03 -4.62 1.52
CA PRO A 156 -9.79 -4.13 0.16
C PRO A 156 -8.63 -3.14 0.04
N PHE A 157 -8.46 -2.23 1.01
CA PHE A 157 -7.35 -1.28 1.02
C PHE A 157 -5.98 -1.98 1.17
N PHE A 158 -5.90 -2.97 2.06
CA PHE A 158 -4.68 -3.77 2.22
C PHE A 158 -4.35 -4.58 0.95
N CYS A 159 -5.34 -5.25 0.36
CA CYS A 159 -5.17 -5.96 -0.90
C CYS A 159 -4.76 -5.04 -2.05
N PHE A 160 -5.31 -3.82 -2.11
CA PHE A 160 -4.88 -2.79 -3.06
C PHE A 160 -3.39 -2.45 -2.91
N LEU A 161 -2.90 -2.21 -1.69
CA LEU A 161 -1.49 -1.90 -1.45
C LEU A 161 -0.56 -3.03 -1.90
N VAL A 162 -0.90 -4.28 -1.55
CA VAL A 162 -0.12 -5.46 -1.97
C VAL A 162 -0.12 -5.60 -3.49
N ALA A 163 -1.28 -5.52 -4.13
CA ALA A 163 -1.41 -5.60 -5.59
C ALA A 163 -0.65 -4.46 -6.29
N ALA A 164 -0.70 -3.24 -5.77
CA ALA A 164 0.01 -2.09 -6.30
C ALA A 164 1.53 -2.24 -6.20
N VAL A 165 2.06 -2.68 -5.04
CA VAL A 165 3.50 -2.95 -4.87
C VAL A 165 3.99 -4.03 -5.84
N LEU A 166 3.24 -5.13 -5.97
CA LEU A 166 3.57 -6.20 -6.92
C LEU A 166 3.48 -5.73 -8.38
N LEU A 167 2.44 -4.96 -8.73
CA LEU A 167 2.25 -4.40 -10.07
C LEU A 167 3.41 -3.48 -10.45
N ILE A 168 3.82 -2.58 -9.55
CA ILE A 168 4.97 -1.68 -9.76
C ILE A 168 6.24 -2.51 -9.92
N GLY A 169 6.48 -3.47 -9.03
CA GLY A 169 7.66 -4.34 -9.09
C GLY A 169 7.77 -5.10 -10.42
N ILE A 170 6.68 -5.76 -10.85
CA ILE A 170 6.65 -6.46 -12.14
C ILE A 170 6.89 -5.48 -13.28
N SER A 171 6.27 -4.30 -13.26
CA SER A 171 6.39 -3.27 -14.31
C SER A 171 7.82 -2.76 -14.52
N ILE A 172 8.61 -2.64 -13.45
CA ILE A 172 9.98 -2.10 -13.54
C ILE A 172 11.04 -3.16 -13.86
N ILE A 173 10.80 -4.45 -13.58
CA ILE A 173 11.79 -5.53 -13.78
C ILE A 173 12.41 -5.53 -15.20
N PRO A 174 11.63 -5.44 -16.30
CA PRO A 174 12.20 -5.40 -17.65
C PRO A 174 13.02 -4.13 -17.94
N LEU A 175 12.75 -3.03 -17.22
CA LEU A 175 13.44 -1.76 -17.40
C LEU A 175 14.81 -1.73 -16.72
N VAL A 176 14.99 -2.47 -15.61
CA VAL A 176 16.24 -2.49 -14.84
C VAL A 176 17.50 -2.69 -15.70
N PRO A 177 17.62 -3.74 -16.55
CA PRO A 177 18.83 -3.94 -17.35
C PRO A 177 19.05 -2.82 -18.38
N ILE A 178 17.98 -2.28 -18.96
CA ILE A 178 18.05 -1.18 -19.94
C ILE A 178 18.55 0.09 -19.25
N ILE A 179 17.98 0.43 -18.10
CA ILE A 179 18.38 1.61 -17.31
C ILE A 179 19.81 1.46 -16.79
N TYR A 180 20.19 0.26 -16.34
CA TYR A 180 21.57 0.00 -15.92
C TYR A 180 22.56 0.22 -17.06
N GLU A 181 22.30 -0.31 -18.26
CA GLU A 181 23.17 -0.08 -19.42
C GLU A 181 23.18 1.41 -19.82
N ALA A 182 22.03 2.08 -19.80
CA ALA A 182 21.92 3.51 -20.07
C ALA A 182 22.78 4.34 -19.10
N LEU A 183 22.69 4.05 -17.80
CA LEU A 183 23.46 4.71 -16.75
C LEU A 183 24.96 4.49 -16.94
N MET A 184 25.39 3.27 -17.25
CA MET A 184 26.80 2.97 -17.47
C MET A 184 27.38 3.74 -18.67
N ARG A 185 26.63 3.85 -19.78
CA ARG A 185 27.07 4.60 -20.97
C ARG A 185 27.09 6.12 -20.74
N VAL A 186 26.11 6.65 -20.03
CA VAL A 186 26.09 8.08 -19.67
C VAL A 186 27.20 8.38 -18.68
N HIS A 187 27.46 7.50 -17.71
CA HIS A 187 28.59 7.63 -16.78
C HIS A 187 29.92 7.66 -17.55
N GLU A 188 30.14 6.74 -18.49
CA GLU A 188 31.33 6.74 -19.34
C GLU A 188 31.47 8.07 -20.12
N THR A 189 30.39 8.56 -20.70
CA THR A 189 30.36 9.86 -21.41
C THR A 189 30.63 11.03 -20.47
N THR A 190 30.16 10.94 -19.22
CA THR A 190 30.34 11.97 -18.20
C THR A 190 31.80 12.22 -17.87
N TRP A 191 32.64 11.17 -17.90
CA TRP A 191 34.04 11.27 -17.50
C TRP A 191 35.02 11.27 -18.67
N ASN A 192 34.68 10.62 -19.78
CA ASN A 192 35.59 10.37 -20.88
C ASN A 192 35.32 11.23 -22.13
N SER A 193 34.21 11.96 -22.18
CA SER A 193 33.93 12.87 -23.31
C SER A 193 34.79 14.12 -23.25
N VAL A 194 35.57 14.35 -24.31
CA VAL A 194 36.32 15.60 -24.52
C VAL A 194 35.37 16.79 -24.60
N GLU A 195 34.25 16.64 -25.32
CA GLU A 195 33.23 17.70 -25.43
C GLU A 195 32.69 18.11 -24.06
N LEU A 196 32.39 17.15 -23.18
CA LEU A 196 31.85 17.45 -21.86
C LEU A 196 32.90 18.08 -20.94
N ARG A 197 34.17 17.68 -21.07
CA ARG A 197 35.29 18.28 -20.35
C ARG A 197 35.40 19.77 -20.64
N GLU A 198 35.42 20.14 -21.91
CA GLU A 198 35.53 21.54 -22.34
C GLU A 198 34.26 22.37 -22.06
N ARG A 199 33.08 21.75 -22.25
CA ARG A 199 31.79 22.42 -22.10
C ARG A 199 31.39 22.66 -20.65
N TRP A 200 31.80 21.79 -19.73
CA TRP A 200 31.38 21.86 -18.32
C TRP A 200 32.53 21.73 -17.34
N TRP A 201 33.31 20.65 -17.36
CA TRP A 201 34.26 20.35 -16.28
C TRP A 201 35.38 21.39 -16.15
N ASP A 202 35.92 21.91 -17.24
CA ASP A 202 37.03 22.87 -17.17
C ASP A 202 36.57 24.31 -16.88
N ARG A 203 35.26 24.59 -16.95
CA ARG A 203 34.72 25.93 -16.71
C ARG A 203 34.68 26.26 -15.22
N LYS A 204 35.14 27.46 -14.84
CA LYS A 204 35.02 27.93 -13.44
C LYS A 204 33.55 28.05 -12.99
N LEU A 205 32.66 28.41 -13.92
CA LEU A 205 31.21 28.54 -13.67
C LEU A 205 30.53 27.23 -13.26
N SER A 206 31.10 26.06 -13.58
CA SER A 206 30.49 24.80 -13.15
C SER A 206 30.62 24.53 -11.65
N TRP A 207 31.32 25.38 -10.90
CA TRP A 207 31.33 25.38 -9.44
C TRP A 207 30.23 26.24 -8.80
N ILE A 208 29.39 26.91 -9.59
CA ILE A 208 28.24 27.66 -9.07
C ILE A 208 27.29 26.68 -8.38
N GLY A 209 27.11 26.85 -7.06
CA GLY A 209 26.30 25.97 -6.21
C GLY A 209 27.06 24.79 -5.60
N GLY A 210 28.40 24.77 -5.69
CA GLY A 210 29.25 23.78 -5.04
C GLY A 210 29.33 22.40 -5.72
N PRO A 211 29.90 21.38 -5.02
CA PRO A 211 30.13 20.06 -5.60
C PRO A 211 28.85 19.38 -6.11
N VAL A 212 27.76 19.42 -5.33
CA VAL A 212 26.51 18.71 -5.66
C VAL A 212 25.94 19.15 -7.00
N THR A 213 25.82 20.46 -7.21
CA THR A 213 25.26 21.06 -8.43
C THR A 213 26.19 20.83 -9.62
N ARG A 214 27.51 20.92 -9.43
CA ARG A 214 28.53 20.61 -10.44
C ARG A 214 28.34 19.21 -11.02
N TYR A 215 28.19 18.20 -10.17
CA TYR A 215 27.99 16.81 -10.61
C TYR A 215 26.60 16.58 -11.22
N ALA A 216 25.55 17.15 -10.64
CA ALA A 216 24.19 17.00 -11.15
C ALA A 216 24.03 17.59 -12.56
N TYR A 217 24.54 18.81 -12.79
CA TYR A 217 24.52 19.42 -14.12
C TYR A 217 25.45 18.71 -15.11
N GLY A 218 26.61 18.23 -14.65
CA GLY A 218 27.51 17.44 -15.49
C GLY A 218 26.83 16.19 -16.06
N LEU A 219 26.07 15.48 -15.21
CA LEU A 219 25.26 14.33 -15.62
C LEU A 219 24.15 14.73 -16.60
N PHE A 220 23.45 15.85 -16.35
CA PHE A 220 22.39 16.34 -17.24
C PHE A 220 22.93 16.70 -18.64
N ILE A 221 24.09 17.38 -18.71
CA ILE A 221 24.73 17.70 -19.99
C ILE A 221 25.24 16.42 -20.66
N ALA A 222 25.73 15.43 -19.90
CA ALA A 222 26.13 14.13 -20.45
C ALA A 222 24.98 13.39 -21.14
N TYR A 223 23.76 13.43 -20.59
CA TYR A 223 22.56 12.89 -21.26
C TYR A 223 22.29 13.60 -22.60
N ARG A 224 22.47 14.92 -22.66
CA ARG A 224 22.30 15.70 -23.90
C ARG A 224 23.37 15.36 -24.94
N VAL A 225 24.64 15.34 -24.52
CA VAL A 225 25.79 15.01 -25.37
C VAL A 225 25.67 13.59 -25.90
N TYR A 226 25.31 12.62 -25.06
CA TYR A 226 25.10 11.23 -25.51
C TYR A 226 24.03 11.15 -26.60
N SER A 227 22.91 11.86 -26.41
CA SER A 227 21.79 11.88 -27.36
C SER A 227 22.17 12.48 -28.72
N SER A 228 23.17 13.37 -28.78
CA SER A 228 23.64 13.98 -30.04
C SER A 228 24.72 13.18 -30.76
N SER A 229 25.40 12.26 -30.07
CA SER A 229 26.63 11.61 -30.58
C SER A 229 26.41 10.37 -31.47
N GLY A 230 25.18 10.09 -31.91
CA GLY A 230 24.90 9.01 -32.87
C GLY A 230 25.27 7.60 -32.38
N HIS A 231 25.31 7.39 -31.06
CA HIS A 231 25.70 6.11 -30.46
C HIS A 231 24.73 4.97 -30.83
N PRO A 232 25.22 3.71 -30.86
CA PRO A 232 24.36 2.57 -31.16
C PRO A 232 23.25 2.41 -30.12
N PRO A 233 22.01 2.06 -30.51
CA PRO A 233 20.90 1.99 -29.57
C PRO A 233 21.08 0.90 -28.50
N LEU A 234 20.51 1.12 -27.32
CA LEU A 234 20.41 0.20 -26.18
C LEU A 234 19.58 -1.03 -26.53
N LEU A 235 18.49 -0.85 -27.27
CA LEU A 235 17.63 -1.91 -27.78
C LEU A 235 17.78 -2.01 -29.31
N ARG A 236 18.17 -3.17 -29.82
CA ARG A 236 18.20 -3.46 -31.27
C ARG A 236 17.28 -4.62 -31.60
N VAL A 237 16.17 -4.38 -32.29
CA VAL A 237 15.34 -5.46 -32.83
C VAL A 237 16.04 -6.07 -34.04
N ARG A 238 16.61 -7.27 -33.85
CA ARG A 238 17.29 -8.01 -34.92
C ARG A 238 16.27 -8.45 -35.99
N GLY A 239 16.60 -8.41 -37.28
CA GLY A 239 15.76 -8.99 -38.34
C GLY A 239 14.67 -8.10 -38.94
N HIS A 240 14.59 -6.83 -38.54
CA HIS A 240 13.84 -5.85 -39.33
C HIS A 240 14.71 -5.39 -40.51
N ARG A 241 14.15 -5.37 -41.73
CA ARG A 241 14.89 -5.04 -42.96
C ARG A 241 15.30 -3.56 -43.02
N ASP A 242 14.63 -2.71 -42.27
CA ASP A 242 14.94 -1.30 -42.16
C ASP A 242 15.88 -1.04 -40.96
N PRO A 243 17.13 -0.63 -41.18
CA PRO A 243 18.08 -0.30 -40.12
C PRO A 243 17.67 0.94 -39.29
N THR A 244 16.65 1.68 -39.72
CA THR A 244 16.10 2.85 -39.01
C THR A 244 14.88 2.52 -38.15
N TYR A 245 14.37 1.28 -38.20
CA TYR A 245 13.22 0.90 -37.40
C TYR A 245 13.57 0.79 -35.92
N ASP A 246 13.05 1.73 -35.15
CA ASP A 246 13.14 1.77 -33.71
C ASP A 246 11.74 1.63 -33.09
N PRO A 247 11.39 0.46 -32.54
CA PRO A 247 10.06 0.24 -31.98
C PRO A 247 9.85 1.00 -30.66
N CYS A 248 10.91 1.51 -30.01
CA CYS A 248 10.77 2.28 -28.79
C CYS A 248 11.92 3.30 -28.65
N PRO A 249 11.82 4.47 -29.31
CA PRO A 249 12.85 5.51 -29.28
C PRO A 249 13.24 5.97 -27.88
N LEU A 250 12.28 5.92 -26.95
CA LEU A 250 12.49 6.32 -25.56
C LEU A 250 13.35 5.33 -24.75
N LEU A 251 13.42 4.07 -25.18
CA LEU A 251 14.22 3.03 -24.50
C LEU A 251 15.45 2.62 -25.31
N SER A 252 15.52 2.98 -26.58
CA SER A 252 16.63 2.69 -27.47
C SER A 252 17.81 3.64 -27.26
N SER A 253 17.62 4.79 -26.61
CA SER A 253 18.73 5.65 -26.21
C SER A 253 18.60 6.10 -24.74
N PRO A 254 19.71 6.37 -24.04
CA PRO A 254 19.69 6.90 -22.68
C PRO A 254 18.97 8.24 -22.61
N HIS A 255 17.78 8.24 -22.01
CA HIS A 255 17.02 9.44 -21.69
C HIS A 255 16.83 9.57 -20.18
N PHE A 256 16.69 10.80 -19.70
CA PHE A 256 16.41 11.07 -18.29
C PHE A 256 15.00 10.60 -17.86
N GLY A 257 14.02 10.62 -18.78
CA GLY A 257 12.64 10.25 -18.50
C GLY A 257 12.45 8.83 -17.94
N PRO A 258 12.91 7.77 -18.64
CA PRO A 258 12.84 6.39 -18.13
C PRO A 258 13.54 6.19 -16.79
N LEU A 259 14.67 6.87 -16.56
CA LEU A 259 15.36 6.84 -15.26
C LEU A 259 14.47 7.43 -14.16
N LEU A 260 13.89 8.62 -14.41
CA LEU A 260 12.98 9.27 -13.47
C LEU A 260 11.78 8.37 -13.14
N VAL A 261 11.17 7.74 -14.15
CA VAL A 261 10.06 6.80 -13.96
C VAL A 261 10.44 5.64 -13.04
N VAL A 262 11.59 5.00 -13.27
CA VAL A 262 12.04 3.87 -12.43
C VAL A 262 12.38 4.33 -11.00
N VAL A 263 13.04 5.47 -10.83
CA VAL A 263 13.37 6.02 -9.50
C VAL A 263 12.09 6.35 -8.72
N THR A 264 11.13 7.04 -9.36
CA THR A 264 9.84 7.35 -8.74
C THR A 264 9.06 6.07 -8.42
N ALA A 265 9.05 5.09 -9.32
CA ALA A 265 8.40 3.80 -9.07
C ALA A 265 9.00 3.06 -7.87
N VAL A 266 10.33 3.01 -7.76
CA VAL A 266 11.02 2.40 -6.60
C VAL A 266 10.67 3.14 -5.31
N PHE A 267 10.68 4.48 -5.32
CA PHE A 267 10.28 5.27 -4.16
C PHE A 267 8.84 4.97 -3.71
N VAL A 268 7.89 4.98 -4.64
CA VAL A 268 6.48 4.65 -4.35
C VAL A 268 6.33 3.21 -3.84
N MET A 269 7.08 2.26 -4.42
CA MET A 269 7.10 0.88 -3.96
C MET A 269 7.61 0.76 -2.52
N LEU A 270 8.68 1.47 -2.14
CA LEU A 270 9.20 1.49 -0.77
C LEU A 270 8.20 2.08 0.22
N VAL A 271 7.52 3.17 -0.14
CA VAL A 271 6.42 3.74 0.66
C VAL A 271 5.30 2.71 0.83
N GLY A 272 4.90 2.03 -0.24
CA GLY A 272 3.89 0.96 -0.19
C GLY A 272 4.29 -0.19 0.75
N VAL A 273 5.54 -0.66 0.68
CA VAL A 273 6.07 -1.71 1.58
C VAL A 273 6.08 -1.24 3.03
N ALA A 274 6.48 0.01 3.28
CA ALA A 274 6.45 0.60 4.62
C ALA A 274 5.02 0.65 5.18
N MET A 275 4.04 1.10 4.38
CA MET A 275 2.63 1.14 4.76
C MET A 275 2.08 -0.27 5.07
N ILE A 276 2.36 -1.26 4.21
CA ILE A 276 1.96 -2.66 4.43
C ILE A 276 2.54 -3.17 5.75
N THR A 277 3.82 -2.89 6.01
CA THR A 277 4.49 -3.29 7.25
C THR A 277 3.85 -2.63 8.46
N THR A 278 3.58 -1.32 8.41
CA THR A 278 2.89 -0.59 9.49
C THR A 278 1.50 -1.16 9.75
N ILE A 279 0.71 -1.46 8.71
CA ILE A 279 -0.62 -2.05 8.87
C ILE A 279 -0.53 -3.41 9.56
N ILE A 280 0.38 -4.29 9.13
CA ILE A 280 0.56 -5.62 9.74
C ILE A 280 1.00 -5.49 11.20
N LEU A 281 1.97 -4.62 11.51
CA LEU A 281 2.45 -4.44 12.87
C LEU A 281 1.37 -3.88 13.80
N ASN A 282 0.60 -2.89 13.34
CA ASN A 282 -0.51 -2.32 14.10
C ASN A 282 -1.63 -3.33 14.29
N ALA A 283 -1.98 -4.09 13.24
CA ALA A 283 -2.97 -5.15 13.32
C ALA A 283 -2.55 -6.22 14.33
N ARG A 284 -1.28 -6.65 14.36
CA ARG A 284 -0.78 -7.61 15.37
C ARG A 284 -0.95 -7.13 16.81
N GLN A 285 -1.02 -5.82 17.04
CA GLN A 285 -1.24 -5.21 18.36
C GLN A 285 -2.71 -4.80 18.59
N GLY A 286 -3.61 -5.05 17.64
CA GLY A 286 -5.02 -4.64 17.74
C GLY A 286 -5.21 -3.12 17.68
N LEU A 287 -4.23 -2.38 17.15
CA LEU A 287 -4.24 -0.92 17.10
C LEU A 287 -4.77 -0.41 15.76
N SER A 288 -5.73 0.52 15.80
CA SER A 288 -6.06 1.37 14.65
C SER A 288 -5.15 2.60 14.58
N ALA A 289 -5.07 3.25 13.42
CA ALA A 289 -4.32 4.50 13.26
C ALA A 289 -4.79 5.58 14.25
N VAL A 290 -6.09 5.59 14.55
CA VAL A 290 -6.69 6.45 15.58
C VAL A 290 -6.12 6.18 16.96
N GLN A 291 -5.98 4.91 17.36
CA GLN A 291 -5.43 4.56 18.66
C GLN A 291 -3.94 4.91 18.75
N VAL A 292 -3.17 4.62 17.70
CA VAL A 292 -1.76 5.01 17.62
C VAL A 292 -1.61 6.52 17.80
N GLU A 293 -2.42 7.31 17.11
CA GLU A 293 -2.40 8.76 17.24
C GLU A 293 -2.82 9.24 18.63
N ARG A 294 -3.83 8.61 19.24
CA ARG A 294 -4.27 8.92 20.60
C ARG A 294 -3.16 8.64 21.62
N ILE A 295 -2.50 7.48 21.53
CA ILE A 295 -1.37 7.11 22.39
C ILE A 295 -0.22 8.11 22.21
N ARG A 296 0.13 8.45 20.96
CA ARG A 296 1.18 9.42 20.65
C ARG A 296 0.91 10.78 21.31
N ARG A 297 -0.33 11.29 21.20
CA ARG A 297 -0.74 12.56 21.84
C ARG A 297 -0.75 12.47 23.36
N HIS A 298 -1.19 11.34 23.91
CA HIS A 298 -1.18 11.11 25.36
C HIS A 298 0.24 11.17 25.94
N ARG A 299 1.20 10.48 25.30
CA ARG A 299 2.62 10.51 25.68
C ARG A 299 3.26 11.87 25.49
N ALA A 300 2.95 12.59 24.42
CA ALA A 300 3.43 13.96 24.24
C ALA A 300 2.91 14.91 25.34
N ARG A 301 1.70 14.65 25.87
CA ARG A 301 1.09 15.45 26.93
C ARG A 301 1.68 15.19 28.31
N SER A 302 2.16 13.98 28.63
CA SER A 302 2.82 13.76 29.94
C SER A 302 4.03 14.68 30.15
N SER A 303 4.57 15.25 29.06
CA SER A 303 5.62 16.28 29.08
C SER A 303 5.12 17.74 29.11
N SER A 304 3.83 18.03 28.90
CA SER A 304 3.28 19.39 28.79
C SER A 304 2.16 19.66 29.82
N LYS A 305 2.27 20.77 30.57
CA LYS A 305 1.36 21.13 31.69
C LYS A 305 -0.05 21.61 31.28
N SER A 306 -0.43 21.54 29.99
CA SER A 306 -1.75 22.02 29.53
C SER A 306 -2.86 20.98 29.77
N ASN A 307 -3.96 21.41 30.40
CA ASN A 307 -5.01 20.53 30.95
C ASN A 307 -6.35 20.55 30.19
N THR A 308 -6.37 20.90 28.90
CA THR A 308 -7.63 21.10 28.16
C THR A 308 -8.15 19.87 27.40
N TYR A 309 -7.38 18.78 27.32
CA TYR A 309 -7.76 17.58 26.55
C TYR A 309 -7.58 16.30 27.38
N ASP A 310 -8.68 15.57 27.62
CA ASP A 310 -8.66 14.23 28.20
C ASP A 310 -8.60 13.16 27.08
N PRO A 311 -7.49 12.41 26.96
CA PRO A 311 -7.34 11.40 25.93
C PRO A 311 -8.03 10.06 26.27
N ARG A 312 -8.52 9.88 27.50
CA ARG A 312 -9.12 8.63 27.97
C ARG A 312 -10.43 8.33 27.24
N ILE A 313 -10.74 7.04 27.15
CA ILE A 313 -12.03 6.56 26.64
C ILE A 313 -12.89 6.21 27.84
N TYR A 314 -14.10 6.74 27.91
CA TYR A 314 -15.08 6.29 28.90
C TYR A 314 -15.93 5.19 28.29
N ILE A 315 -16.01 4.06 28.98
CA ILE A 315 -16.87 2.95 28.61
C ILE A 315 -17.84 2.66 29.75
N TYR A 316 -19.08 2.32 29.40
CA TYR A 316 -20.04 1.79 30.35
C TYR A 316 -19.91 0.26 30.38
N LEU A 317 -19.79 -0.30 31.59
CA LEU A 317 -19.76 -1.73 31.82
C LEU A 317 -21.09 -2.15 32.46
N PRO A 318 -21.92 -2.98 31.79
CA PRO A 318 -23.12 -3.50 32.41
C PRO A 318 -22.77 -4.37 33.63
N PRO A 319 -23.68 -4.51 34.60
CA PRO A 319 -23.48 -5.41 35.73
C PRO A 319 -23.13 -6.82 35.28
N ALA A 320 -22.37 -7.54 36.10
CA ALA A 320 -22.00 -8.90 35.75
C ALA A 320 -23.28 -9.74 35.63
N PRO A 321 -23.43 -10.58 34.59
CA PRO A 321 -24.55 -11.50 34.56
C PRO A 321 -24.52 -12.34 35.84
N ARG A 322 -25.63 -12.35 36.62
CA ARG A 322 -25.84 -13.31 37.71
C ARG A 322 -25.79 -14.69 37.07
N ASN A 323 -24.64 -15.36 37.08
CA ASN A 323 -24.56 -16.70 36.55
C ASN A 323 -25.54 -17.58 37.32
N GLN A 324 -26.27 -18.42 36.59
CA GLN A 324 -26.92 -19.62 37.09
C GLN A 324 -25.85 -20.53 37.72
N THR A 325 -25.39 -20.20 38.93
CA THR A 325 -24.69 -21.16 39.76
C THR A 325 -25.73 -22.14 40.25
N SER A 326 -25.66 -23.35 39.69
CA SER A 326 -26.04 -24.60 40.34
C SER A 326 -26.19 -24.44 41.86
N SER A 327 -27.44 -24.40 42.32
CA SER A 327 -27.93 -25.08 43.52
C SER A 327 -26.88 -25.47 44.56
N LEU A 328 -26.40 -24.52 45.38
CA LEU A 328 -26.08 -24.73 46.81
C LEU A 328 -25.61 -23.42 47.49
N SER A 329 -26.54 -22.73 48.15
CA SER A 329 -26.37 -21.75 49.26
C SER A 329 -27.71 -21.01 49.39
N VAL A 330 -28.73 -21.59 50.01
CA VAL A 330 -29.01 -21.56 51.46
C VAL A 330 -28.74 -20.20 52.09
N LEU A 331 -29.86 -19.48 52.29
CA LEU A 331 -30.21 -18.60 53.41
C LEU A 331 -29.14 -17.60 53.86
N MET A 332 -29.27 -16.35 53.41
CA MET A 332 -29.37 -15.18 54.29
C MET A 332 -30.19 -14.10 53.57
N GLU A 333 -31.44 -13.94 54.01
CA GLU A 333 -32.24 -12.74 53.73
C GLU A 333 -31.70 -11.59 54.57
N GLY A 334 -31.44 -10.44 53.93
CA GLY A 334 -31.20 -9.19 54.65
C GLY A 334 -30.03 -8.36 54.15
N GLU A 335 -29.98 -8.03 52.86
CA GLU A 335 -29.25 -6.81 52.44
C GLU A 335 -29.97 -6.19 51.24
N GLN A 336 -30.36 -4.91 51.37
CA GLN A 336 -31.10 -4.12 50.40
C GLN A 336 -30.63 -4.40 48.96
N ASP A 337 -31.53 -4.91 48.12
CA ASP A 337 -31.38 -5.14 46.68
C ASP A 337 -31.26 -3.77 45.98
N ARG A 338 -30.06 -3.15 46.05
CA ARG A 338 -29.68 -2.13 45.08
C ARG A 338 -29.52 -2.87 43.75
N PRO A 339 -30.28 -2.52 42.69
CA PRO A 339 -29.97 -3.05 41.37
C PRO A 339 -28.51 -2.72 41.10
N GLU A 340 -27.67 -3.73 40.82
CA GLU A 340 -26.26 -3.49 40.49
C GLU A 340 -26.22 -2.57 39.26
N GLU A 341 -26.06 -1.27 39.51
CA GLU A 341 -26.00 -0.26 38.47
C GLU A 341 -24.65 -0.43 37.77
N GLY A 342 -24.65 -0.46 36.43
CA GLY A 342 -23.41 -0.65 35.69
C GLY A 342 -22.42 0.49 35.95
N VAL A 343 -21.13 0.21 35.78
CA VAL A 343 -20.07 1.14 36.15
C VAL A 343 -19.48 1.83 34.93
N ILE A 344 -19.22 3.13 35.04
CA ILE A 344 -18.50 3.91 34.03
C ILE A 344 -17.01 3.84 34.36
N VAL A 345 -16.20 3.41 33.40
CA VAL A 345 -14.74 3.27 33.58
C VAL A 345 -14.01 4.17 32.59
N ALA A 346 -13.10 4.98 33.12
CA ALA A 346 -12.13 5.73 32.32
C ALA A 346 -10.95 4.82 31.96
N VAL A 347 -10.79 4.53 30.68
CA VAL A 347 -9.76 3.66 30.12
C VAL A 347 -8.62 4.50 29.57
N ASP A 348 -7.40 4.20 30.01
CA ASP A 348 -6.20 4.87 29.53
C ASP A 348 -5.91 4.53 28.07
N PRO A 349 -5.37 5.47 27.27
CA PRO A 349 -5.13 5.24 25.83
C PRO A 349 -4.23 4.05 25.50
N GLU A 350 -3.32 3.70 26.41
CA GLU A 350 -2.36 2.61 26.25
C GLU A 350 -2.94 1.24 26.62
N GLU A 351 -4.10 1.22 27.29
CA GLU A 351 -4.77 -0.02 27.65
C GLU A 351 -5.22 -0.74 26.35
N PRO A 352 -4.86 -2.03 26.16
CA PRO A 352 -5.09 -2.75 24.91
C PRO A 352 -6.54 -3.24 24.80
N LEU A 353 -7.48 -2.29 24.85
CA LEU A 353 -8.93 -2.52 24.95
C LEU A 353 -9.49 -3.38 23.81
N PHE A 354 -8.89 -3.32 22.62
CA PHE A 354 -9.33 -4.04 21.42
C PHE A 354 -8.33 -5.11 20.94
N ASP A 355 -7.29 -5.42 21.72
CA ASP A 355 -6.29 -6.42 21.34
C ASP A 355 -6.79 -7.83 21.73
N LEU A 356 -7.17 -8.64 20.75
CA LEU A 356 -7.60 -10.03 20.96
C LEU A 356 -6.42 -11.03 20.90
N GLY A 357 -5.20 -10.53 20.74
CA GLY A 357 -3.97 -11.27 20.49
C GLY A 357 -3.59 -11.28 19.01
N ALA A 358 -2.28 -11.28 18.74
CA ALA A 358 -1.73 -11.08 17.41
C ALA A 358 -2.30 -11.98 16.30
N SER A 359 -2.57 -13.26 16.61
CA SER A 359 -3.16 -14.20 15.65
C SER A 359 -4.60 -13.82 15.31
N LYS A 360 -5.44 -13.56 16.32
CA LYS A 360 -6.86 -13.20 16.13
C LYS A 360 -7.02 -11.85 15.44
N ASN A 361 -6.18 -10.87 15.81
CA ASN A 361 -6.23 -9.56 15.18
C ASN A 361 -5.80 -9.64 13.70
N LEU A 362 -4.79 -10.46 13.38
CA LEU A 362 -4.36 -10.64 11.99
C LEU A 362 -5.39 -11.44 11.20
N GLU A 363 -6.02 -12.45 11.80
CA GLU A 363 -7.16 -13.17 11.20
C GLU A 363 -8.34 -12.24 10.91
N ALA A 364 -8.59 -11.23 11.76
CA ALA A 364 -9.62 -10.22 11.51
C ALA A 364 -9.29 -9.31 10.32
N LEU A 365 -8.01 -9.12 9.99
CA LEU A 365 -7.55 -8.31 8.85
C LEU A 365 -7.43 -9.12 7.55
N LEU A 366 -6.75 -10.27 7.60
CA LEU A 366 -6.39 -11.07 6.42
C LEU A 366 -7.40 -12.20 6.14
N GLY A 367 -8.22 -12.56 7.11
CA GLY A 367 -9.03 -13.77 7.05
C GLY A 367 -8.27 -15.00 7.55
N ARG A 368 -9.02 -16.08 7.79
CA ARG A 368 -8.53 -17.31 8.41
C ARG A 368 -7.77 -18.20 7.45
N LYS A 369 -8.13 -18.14 6.16
CA LYS A 369 -7.61 -19.04 5.13
C LYS A 369 -6.70 -18.26 4.19
N TRP A 370 -5.62 -18.86 3.73
CA TRP A 370 -4.60 -18.17 2.91
C TRP A 370 -5.15 -17.58 1.60
N TRP A 371 -6.20 -18.17 1.01
CA TRP A 371 -6.83 -17.64 -0.20
C TRP A 371 -7.74 -16.44 0.06
N GLU A 372 -8.13 -16.22 1.32
CA GLU A 372 -8.83 -14.99 1.75
C GLU A 372 -7.88 -13.79 1.74
N TRP A 373 -6.56 -14.03 1.78
CA TRP A 373 -5.55 -12.98 1.82
C TRP A 373 -5.33 -12.32 0.45
N GLY A 374 -5.65 -13.06 -0.63
CA GLY A 374 -5.33 -12.67 -2.01
C GLY A 374 -6.43 -11.90 -2.73
N MET A 375 -7.64 -11.82 -2.17
CA MET A 375 -8.80 -11.20 -2.82
C MET A 375 -9.80 -10.77 -1.75
N PRO A 376 -10.38 -9.56 -1.87
CA PRO A 376 -11.34 -9.00 -0.91
C PRO A 376 -12.72 -9.63 -1.08
N TRP A 377 -12.83 -10.95 -0.88
CA TRP A 377 -14.06 -11.70 -1.08
C TRP A 377 -15.10 -11.45 0.03
N ARG A 378 -14.71 -10.80 1.13
CA ARG A 378 -15.57 -10.60 2.30
C ARG A 378 -15.64 -9.13 2.69
N ARG A 379 -16.76 -8.75 3.31
CA ARG A 379 -16.74 -7.61 4.22
C ARG A 379 -15.96 -8.04 5.46
N SER A 380 -14.98 -7.25 5.89
CA SER A 380 -14.12 -7.57 7.03
C SER A 380 -14.94 -8.14 8.20
N ARG A 381 -14.51 -9.26 8.80
CA ARG A 381 -15.12 -9.79 10.04
C ARG A 381 -14.56 -9.07 11.27
N ILE A 382 -14.46 -7.74 11.22
CA ILE A 382 -14.16 -7.01 12.44
C ILE A 382 -15.40 -7.15 13.31
N VAL A 383 -15.16 -7.77 14.46
CA VAL A 383 -16.10 -8.12 15.49
C VAL A 383 -17.06 -6.97 15.82
N GLU A 384 -18.26 -7.27 16.32
CA GLU A 384 -19.26 -6.27 16.70
C GLU A 384 -19.66 -6.40 18.17
N GLY A 385 -20.19 -5.30 18.74
CA GLY A 385 -20.67 -5.28 20.12
C GLY A 385 -19.59 -5.64 21.14
N ASP A 386 -19.99 -6.42 22.15
CA ASP A 386 -19.13 -6.79 23.28
C ASP A 386 -17.92 -7.64 22.85
N GLU A 387 -18.03 -8.38 21.76
CA GLU A 387 -16.97 -9.25 21.27
C GLU A 387 -15.76 -8.45 20.73
N VAL A 388 -15.92 -7.14 20.47
CA VAL A 388 -14.83 -6.24 20.03
C VAL A 388 -13.80 -6.00 21.14
N PHE A 389 -14.23 -6.10 22.39
CA PHE A 389 -13.41 -5.78 23.54
C PHE A 389 -12.59 -7.00 23.97
N ASN A 390 -11.36 -6.76 24.42
CA ASN A 390 -10.55 -7.81 25.00
C ASN A 390 -11.19 -8.28 26.33
N PRO A 391 -11.66 -9.54 26.42
CA PRO A 391 -12.39 -10.03 27.60
C PRO A 391 -11.53 -10.03 28.87
N LYS A 392 -10.20 -10.16 28.74
CA LYS A 392 -9.28 -10.09 29.87
C LYS A 392 -9.20 -8.66 30.43
N VAL A 393 -9.09 -7.68 29.53
CA VAL A 393 -9.05 -6.25 29.90
C VAL A 393 -10.39 -5.84 30.52
N ILE A 394 -11.52 -6.24 29.94
CA ILE A 394 -12.84 -5.94 30.51
C ILE A 394 -12.99 -6.53 31.93
N THR A 395 -12.54 -7.77 32.16
CA THR A 395 -12.55 -8.38 33.50
C THR A 395 -11.68 -7.58 34.49
N GLN A 396 -10.48 -7.17 34.09
CA GLN A 396 -9.59 -6.36 34.92
C GLN A 396 -10.19 -4.97 35.23
N LEU A 397 -10.81 -4.31 34.25
CA LEU A 397 -11.49 -3.03 34.44
C LEU A 397 -12.67 -3.15 35.40
N ARG A 398 -13.44 -4.25 35.33
CA ARG A 398 -14.51 -4.55 36.31
C ARG A 398 -13.97 -4.72 37.73
N GLU A 399 -12.87 -5.46 37.90
CA GLU A 399 -12.24 -5.63 39.21
C GLU A 399 -11.70 -4.32 39.77
N LYS A 400 -11.08 -3.49 38.92
CA LYS A 400 -10.58 -2.17 39.31
C LYS A 400 -11.73 -1.24 39.73
N ALA A 401 -12.83 -1.26 38.98
CA ALA A 401 -14.05 -0.53 39.30
C ALA A 401 -14.65 -0.94 40.65
N ARG A 402 -14.70 -2.24 40.97
CA ARG A 402 -15.16 -2.72 42.28
C ARG A 402 -14.28 -2.29 43.46
N LYS A 403 -13.00 -2.03 43.22
CA LYS A 403 -12.02 -1.62 44.24
C LYS A 403 -11.94 -0.11 44.43
N GLN A 404 -12.54 0.68 43.54
CA GLN A 404 -12.64 2.13 43.68
C GLN A 404 -13.94 2.45 44.42
N PRO A 405 -13.87 2.94 45.68
CA PRO A 405 -15.03 3.16 46.53
C PRO A 405 -15.93 4.30 46.06
#